data_AF-A0A959JJL5-F1
#
_entry.id   AF-A0A959JJL5-F1
#
_cell.length_a   1.000
_cell.length_b   1.000
_cell.length_c   1.000
_cell.angle_alpha   90.00
_cell.angle_beta   90.00
_cell.angle_gamma   90.00
#
_symmetry.space_group_name_H-M   'P 1'
#
loop_
_entity.id
_entity.type
_entity.pdbx_description
1 polymer ?
#
loop_
_entity_poly.entity_id
_entity_poly.type
_entity_poly.pdbx_seq_one_letter_code
_entity_poly.pdbx_strand_id
1 'polypeptide(L)'
;MVKNLRLISLLLTFFMMGCVKNHENCPYFFTLPVSITPAQEVYHIGDTIRVVSEFDDQVMGSNGVGKELGTFDMQGIMWQPTLSFFKLDTIIPNKADHKSLFDGFANIEILKGNLESYKFTTGDERIIGEYLEDNHTFSYSINIIPRKKGVFFISFLSFVNFTPPYNLQDFPGRCDRSFYDIHFKTNGGTDNHYHLMLESPDPYWNRTGVGNNIYSFPFDEVGGYCFRVE
;
A
#
# COMPACT_ATOMS: atom_id res chain seq x y z
N MET A 1 -33.95 -55.16 16.16
CA MET A 1 -33.38 -54.49 14.96
C MET A 1 -32.96 -53.05 15.32
N VAL A 2 -32.00 -52.84 16.23
CA VAL A 2 -31.57 -51.47 16.68
C VAL A 2 -30.06 -51.40 17.02
N LYS A 3 -29.32 -52.52 17.02
CA LYS A 3 -27.92 -52.56 17.50
C LYS A 3 -26.88 -52.02 16.50
N ASN A 4 -27.21 -51.87 15.22
CA ASN A 4 -26.26 -51.39 14.20
C ASN A 4 -26.27 -49.86 14.00
N LEU A 5 -27.17 -49.12 14.66
CA LEU A 5 -27.29 -47.67 14.47
C LEU A 5 -26.28 -46.86 15.33
N ARG A 6 -25.76 -47.44 16.41
CA ARG A 6 -24.81 -46.76 17.30
C ARG A 6 -23.37 -46.73 16.77
N LEU A 7 -22.99 -47.67 15.89
CA LEU A 7 -21.64 -47.69 15.31
C LEU A 7 -21.46 -46.62 14.21
N ILE A 8 -22.53 -46.30 13.48
CA ILE A 8 -22.51 -45.29 12.41
C ILE A 8 -22.38 -43.87 13.00
N SER A 9 -22.93 -43.64 14.20
CA SER A 9 -22.83 -42.36 14.89
C SER A 9 -21.42 -42.02 15.39
N LEU A 10 -20.54 -42.99 15.60
CA LEU A 10 -19.16 -42.76 16.06
C LEU A 10 -18.16 -42.56 14.92
N LEU A 11 -18.49 -43.04 13.71
CA LEU A 11 -17.67 -42.86 12.51
C LEU A 11 -17.92 -41.51 11.82
N LEU A 12 -19.08 -40.88 12.04
CA LEU A 12 -19.39 -39.54 11.50
C LEU A 12 -18.75 -38.37 12.27
N THR A 13 -18.36 -38.55 13.54
CA THR A 13 -17.74 -37.48 14.34
C THR A 13 -16.26 -37.26 14.01
N PHE A 14 -15.61 -38.19 13.29
CA PHE A 14 -14.20 -38.04 12.88
C PHE A 14 -13.99 -37.28 11.57
N PHE A 15 -15.06 -36.98 10.81
CA PHE A 15 -14.97 -36.27 9.53
C PHE A 15 -15.21 -34.76 9.62
N MET A 16 -15.44 -34.22 10.81
CA MET A 16 -15.74 -32.79 11.02
C MET A 16 -14.56 -31.97 11.56
N MET A 17 -13.37 -32.56 11.72
CA MET A 17 -12.12 -31.78 11.75
C MET A 17 -11.72 -31.44 10.30
N GLY A 18 -12.63 -30.78 9.58
CA GLY A 18 -12.27 -30.06 8.38
C GLY A 18 -11.22 -29.02 8.77
N CYS A 19 -10.13 -28.96 8.00
CA CYS A 19 -9.04 -28.00 8.18
C CYS A 19 -9.60 -26.59 8.41
N VAL A 20 -9.60 -26.13 9.65
CA VAL A 20 -9.68 -24.70 9.94
C VAL A 20 -8.37 -24.15 9.41
N LYS A 21 -8.41 -23.47 8.26
CA LYS A 21 -7.24 -22.72 7.77
C LYS A 21 -6.85 -21.76 8.90
N ASN A 22 -5.71 -22.03 9.52
CA ASN A 22 -5.28 -21.34 10.73
C ASN A 22 -4.66 -20.00 10.35
N HIS A 23 -5.49 -19.06 9.89
CA HIS A 23 -5.08 -17.73 9.43
C HIS A 23 -4.50 -16.85 10.56
N GLU A 24 -4.64 -17.25 11.82
CA GLU A 24 -4.16 -16.46 12.97
C GLU A 24 -2.64 -16.45 13.12
N ASN A 25 -1.93 -17.44 12.59
CA ASN A 25 -0.46 -17.54 12.67
C ASN A 25 0.21 -17.32 11.30
N CYS A 26 -0.53 -16.71 10.37
CA CYS A 26 -0.10 -16.47 9.01
C CYS A 26 0.24 -15.00 8.79
N PRO A 27 1.41 -14.66 8.21
CA PRO A 27 1.66 -13.29 7.79
C PRO A 27 0.72 -12.96 6.63
N TYR A 28 -0.04 -11.90 6.81
CA TYR A 28 -0.99 -11.36 5.84
C TYR A 28 -0.61 -9.93 5.45
N PHE A 29 -0.07 -9.13 6.38
CA PHE A 29 0.41 -7.78 6.11
C PHE A 29 1.91 -7.70 6.37
N PHE A 30 2.62 -7.00 5.49
CA PHE A 30 4.02 -6.61 5.68
C PHE A 30 4.14 -5.09 5.71
N THR A 31 4.90 -4.54 6.66
CA THR A 31 5.07 -3.09 6.78
C THR A 31 6.45 -2.67 6.30
N LEU A 32 6.49 -1.86 5.24
CA LEU A 32 7.72 -1.29 4.69
C LEU A 32 7.86 0.19 5.10
N PRO A 33 9.08 0.65 5.45
CA PRO A 33 9.29 2.06 5.76
C PRO A 33 9.35 2.89 4.49
N VAL A 34 8.85 4.11 4.54
CA VAL A 34 9.10 5.13 3.52
C VAL A 34 9.34 6.47 4.20
N SER A 35 10.24 7.27 3.65
CA SER A 35 10.67 8.55 4.21
C SER A 35 10.61 9.62 3.16
N ILE A 36 10.15 10.80 3.57
CA ILE A 36 10.05 11.99 2.73
C ILE A 36 11.01 13.03 3.27
N THR A 37 11.79 13.64 2.39
CA THR A 37 12.80 14.61 2.77
C THR A 37 12.88 15.78 1.78
N PRO A 38 12.84 17.03 2.26
CA PRO A 38 12.47 17.40 3.64
C PRO A 38 10.99 17.06 3.89
N ALA A 39 10.60 16.61 5.09
CA ALA A 39 9.18 16.42 5.43
C ALA A 39 8.61 17.77 5.90
N GLN A 40 7.80 18.42 5.06
CA GLN A 40 7.26 19.75 5.31
C GLN A 40 5.78 19.83 4.92
N GLU A 41 4.98 20.55 5.68
CA GLU A 41 3.57 20.77 5.29
C GLU A 41 3.46 21.67 4.07
N VAL A 42 4.40 22.60 3.89
CA VAL A 42 4.40 23.60 2.82
C VAL A 42 5.70 23.51 2.03
N TYR A 43 5.58 23.35 0.72
CA TYR A 43 6.65 23.46 -0.26
C TYR A 43 6.37 24.60 -1.22
N HIS A 44 7.40 25.06 -1.93
CA HIS A 44 7.27 25.99 -3.04
C HIS A 44 7.36 25.26 -4.38
N ILE A 45 6.80 25.87 -5.42
CA ILE A 45 7.01 25.40 -6.80
C ILE A 45 8.53 25.31 -7.09
N GLY A 46 8.96 24.15 -7.58
CA GLY A 46 10.36 23.87 -7.90
C GLY A 46 11.17 23.24 -6.77
N ASP A 47 10.63 23.17 -5.54
CA ASP A 47 11.26 22.42 -4.47
C ASP A 47 11.36 20.94 -4.83
N THR A 48 12.41 20.27 -4.33
CA THR A 48 12.60 18.83 -4.55
C THR A 48 12.16 18.07 -3.31
N ILE A 49 11.16 17.20 -3.50
CA ILE A 49 10.66 16.26 -2.50
C ILE A 49 11.30 14.92 -2.80
N ARG A 50 12.20 14.45 -1.93
CA ARG A 50 12.82 13.14 -2.06
C ARG A 50 12.01 12.11 -1.27
N VAL A 51 11.59 11.04 -1.95
CA VAL A 51 10.99 9.87 -1.34
C VAL A 51 12.02 8.74 -1.35
N VAL A 52 12.18 8.06 -0.22
CA VAL A 52 13.05 6.89 -0.07
C VAL A 52 12.31 5.79 0.68
N SER A 53 12.39 4.56 0.19
CA SER A 53 12.06 3.37 0.95
C SER A 53 13.30 2.48 0.97
N GLU A 54 13.80 2.18 2.16
CA GLU A 54 15.01 1.38 2.37
C GLU A 54 14.78 0.47 3.58
N PHE A 55 14.98 -0.84 3.42
CA PHE A 55 14.75 -1.83 4.46
C PHE A 55 15.55 -3.11 4.23
N ASP A 56 15.83 -3.84 5.30
CA ASP A 56 16.51 -5.14 5.24
C ASP A 56 15.55 -6.23 4.74
N ASP A 57 16.11 -7.34 4.24
CA ASP A 57 15.34 -8.51 3.81
C ASP A 57 14.54 -9.20 4.93
N GLN A 58 14.74 -8.81 6.19
CA GLN A 58 13.93 -9.22 7.33
C GLN A 58 12.76 -8.26 7.56
N VAL A 59 11.60 -8.56 6.99
CA VAL A 59 10.44 -7.67 7.01
C VAL A 59 9.44 -8.06 8.10
N MET A 60 8.98 -7.08 8.88
CA MET A 60 7.95 -7.30 9.90
C MET A 60 6.61 -7.71 9.27
N GLY A 61 6.07 -8.85 9.72
CA GLY A 61 4.79 -9.39 9.29
C GLY A 61 3.75 -9.41 10.41
N SER A 62 2.49 -9.21 10.06
CA SER A 62 1.34 -9.35 10.96
C SER A 62 0.23 -10.16 10.29
N ASN A 63 -0.67 -10.73 11.09
CA ASN A 63 -1.79 -11.53 10.58
C ASN A 63 -2.97 -10.64 10.13
N GLY A 64 -4.03 -11.27 9.60
CA GLY A 64 -5.22 -10.57 9.09
C GLY A 64 -6.02 -9.76 10.12
N VAL A 65 -5.68 -9.82 11.41
CA VAL A 65 -6.26 -8.98 12.47
C VAL A 65 -5.26 -7.96 13.04
N GLY A 66 -4.09 -7.80 12.41
CA GLY A 66 -3.07 -6.83 12.79
C GLY A 66 -2.15 -7.27 13.93
N LYS A 67 -2.20 -8.54 14.37
CA LYS A 67 -1.28 -9.06 15.39
C LYS A 67 0.09 -9.33 14.75
N GLU A 68 1.12 -8.69 15.29
CA GLU A 68 2.51 -8.95 14.89
C GLU A 68 2.91 -10.42 15.10
N LEU A 69 3.58 -10.98 14.09
CA LEU A 69 4.08 -12.36 14.10
C LEU A 69 5.60 -12.45 14.14
N GLY A 70 6.30 -11.33 13.94
CA GLY A 70 7.76 -11.24 13.87
C GLY A 70 8.24 -10.88 12.46
N THR A 71 9.54 -11.06 12.22
CA THR A 71 10.16 -10.78 10.93
C THR A 71 10.20 -12.02 10.05
N PHE A 72 10.09 -11.81 8.74
CA PHE A 72 10.12 -12.84 7.72
C PHE A 72 11.24 -12.54 6.72
N ASP A 73 11.95 -13.58 6.32
CA ASP A 73 12.98 -13.51 5.29
C ASP A 73 12.33 -13.34 3.92
N MET A 74 12.61 -12.21 3.30
CA MET A 74 12.06 -11.76 2.03
C MET A 74 13.12 -11.65 0.94
N GLN A 75 14.25 -12.33 1.12
CA GLN A 75 15.30 -12.37 0.10
C GLN A 75 14.74 -12.86 -1.25
N GLY A 76 15.09 -12.17 -2.33
CA GLY A 76 14.64 -12.50 -3.68
C GLY A 76 13.16 -12.21 -3.99
N ILE A 77 12.42 -11.56 -3.09
CA ILE A 77 11.10 -11.04 -3.41
C ILE A 77 11.23 -9.84 -4.35
N MET A 78 10.60 -9.94 -5.52
CA MET A 78 10.46 -8.82 -6.46
C MET A 78 9.33 -7.90 -6.01
N TRP A 79 9.70 -6.86 -5.26
CA TRP A 79 8.79 -5.81 -4.79
C TRP A 79 8.58 -4.75 -5.88
N GLN A 80 7.32 -4.40 -6.16
CA GLN A 80 6.94 -3.37 -7.13
C GLN A 80 6.28 -2.17 -6.43
N PRO A 81 7.06 -1.17 -5.99
CA PRO A 81 6.52 0.03 -5.40
C PRO A 81 5.70 0.78 -6.45
N THR A 82 4.53 1.21 -6.03
CA THR A 82 3.58 1.96 -6.83
C THR A 82 3.28 3.27 -6.13
N LEU A 83 3.64 4.37 -6.78
CA LEU A 83 3.30 5.70 -6.33
C LEU A 83 2.01 6.16 -6.99
N SER A 84 1.11 6.72 -6.18
CA SER A 84 -0.01 7.50 -6.69
C SER A 84 0.05 8.92 -6.15
N PHE A 85 -0.28 9.88 -6.99
CA PHE A 85 -0.17 11.31 -6.69
C PHE A 85 -1.49 12.00 -7.04
N PHE A 86 -2.05 12.71 -6.07
CA PHE A 86 -3.40 13.25 -6.10
C PHE A 86 -3.36 14.75 -5.82
N LYS A 87 -4.14 15.53 -6.56
CA LYS A 87 -4.41 16.94 -6.24
C LYS A 87 -5.77 17.02 -5.55
N LEU A 88 -5.78 17.47 -4.30
CA LEU A 88 -6.93 17.41 -3.40
C LEU A 88 -7.84 18.64 -3.48
N ASP A 89 -7.32 19.82 -3.84
CA ASP A 89 -8.04 21.09 -3.80
C ASP A 89 -8.88 21.40 -5.05
N THR A 90 -9.05 20.42 -5.94
CA THR A 90 -9.81 20.56 -7.19
C THR A 90 -10.84 19.45 -7.35
N ILE A 91 -12.11 19.81 -7.59
CA ILE A 91 -13.13 18.87 -8.06
C ILE A 91 -12.98 18.74 -9.58
N ILE A 92 -12.90 17.51 -10.10
CA ILE A 92 -12.93 17.24 -11.54
C ILE A 92 -14.40 17.04 -11.95
N PRO A 93 -15.04 17.98 -12.68
CA PRO A 93 -16.45 17.88 -13.04
C PRO A 93 -16.71 16.73 -14.03
N ASN A 94 -17.92 16.15 -13.99
CA ASN A 94 -18.43 15.13 -14.93
C ASN A 94 -17.79 13.74 -14.89
N LYS A 95 -17.10 13.36 -13.81
CA LYS A 95 -16.72 11.98 -13.58
C LYS A 95 -17.61 11.39 -12.49
N ALA A 96 -18.67 10.72 -12.93
CA ALA A 96 -19.67 10.07 -12.08
C ALA A 96 -19.07 8.99 -11.17
N ASP A 97 -17.90 8.48 -11.55
CA ASP A 97 -17.05 7.69 -10.69
C ASP A 97 -15.90 8.58 -10.25
N HIS A 98 -15.60 8.62 -8.94
CA HIS A 98 -14.38 9.15 -8.34
C HIS A 98 -13.13 8.39 -8.82
N LYS A 99 -12.99 8.11 -10.13
CA LYS A 99 -11.96 7.27 -10.74
C LYS A 99 -10.76 8.10 -11.15
N SER A 100 -10.92 9.34 -11.65
CA SER A 100 -9.75 10.15 -12.01
C SER A 100 -9.07 10.87 -10.85
N LEU A 101 -8.91 10.17 -9.74
CA LEU A 101 -8.20 10.67 -8.58
C LEU A 101 -6.73 10.99 -8.96
N PHE A 102 -6.20 10.41 -10.02
CA PHE A 102 -4.78 10.42 -10.38
C PHE A 102 -4.32 11.53 -11.35
N ASP A 103 -4.98 12.70 -11.42
CA ASP A 103 -4.54 13.84 -12.27
C ASP A 103 -3.38 14.65 -11.64
N GLY A 104 -2.83 14.16 -10.53
CA GLY A 104 -1.75 14.85 -9.87
C GLY A 104 -0.43 14.82 -10.66
N PHE A 105 -0.21 13.83 -11.55
CA PHE A 105 1.04 13.70 -12.30
C PHE A 105 1.32 14.85 -13.27
N ALA A 106 0.28 15.48 -13.83
CA ALA A 106 0.44 16.71 -14.63
C ALA A 106 0.93 17.92 -13.82
N ASN A 107 0.88 17.84 -12.48
CA ASN A 107 1.25 18.91 -11.56
C ASN A 107 2.66 18.73 -10.99
N ILE A 108 3.36 17.64 -11.34
CA ILE A 108 4.69 17.33 -10.84
C ILE A 108 5.64 16.94 -11.98
N GLU A 109 6.93 17.04 -11.70
CA GLU A 109 7.98 16.44 -12.50
C GLU A 109 8.68 15.38 -11.66
N ILE A 110 8.93 14.22 -12.26
CA ILE A 110 9.67 13.13 -11.62
C ILE A 110 11.09 13.12 -12.14
N LEU A 111 12.03 13.39 -11.25
CA LEU A 111 13.45 13.29 -11.55
C LEU A 111 13.97 11.90 -11.17
N LYS A 112 14.18 11.08 -12.21
CA LYS A 112 15.06 9.90 -12.23
C LYS A 112 14.66 8.73 -11.30
N GLY A 113 14.62 7.54 -11.89
CA GLY A 113 14.51 6.23 -11.23
C GLY A 113 14.24 5.14 -12.28
N ASN A 114 14.35 3.85 -11.91
CA ASN A 114 13.85 2.73 -12.73
C ASN A 114 12.32 2.71 -12.63
N LEU A 115 11.70 3.71 -13.24
CA LEU A 115 10.29 4.03 -13.06
C LEU A 115 9.62 4.00 -14.43
N GLU A 116 8.51 3.29 -14.49
CA GLU A 116 7.64 3.28 -15.65
C GLU A 116 6.32 3.95 -15.28
N SER A 117 5.94 4.97 -16.04
CA SER A 117 4.62 5.59 -15.94
C SER A 117 3.61 4.74 -16.68
N TYR A 118 2.58 4.26 -15.97
CA TYR A 118 1.51 3.46 -16.55
C TYR A 118 0.22 4.28 -16.57
N LYS A 119 -0.32 4.48 -17.77
CA LYS A 119 -1.65 5.06 -17.97
C LYS A 119 -2.67 3.95 -18.25
N PHE A 120 -3.61 3.78 -17.34
CA PHE A 120 -4.65 2.77 -17.44
C PHE A 120 -5.79 3.26 -18.36
N THR A 121 -6.58 2.32 -18.88
CA THR A 121 -7.76 2.62 -19.71
C THR A 121 -8.85 3.39 -18.96
N THR A 122 -8.81 3.35 -17.62
CA THR A 122 -9.63 4.17 -16.73
C THR A 122 -9.25 5.65 -16.75
N GLY A 123 -8.10 6.00 -17.35
CA GLY A 123 -7.52 7.33 -17.32
C GLY A 123 -6.57 7.56 -16.15
N ASP A 124 -6.42 6.58 -15.26
CA ASP A 124 -5.53 6.66 -14.10
C ASP A 124 -4.08 6.58 -14.53
N GLU A 125 -3.22 7.32 -13.84
CA GLU A 125 -1.78 7.26 -14.02
C GLU A 125 -1.13 6.80 -12.72
N ARG A 126 -0.15 5.91 -12.81
CA ARG A 126 0.66 5.45 -11.68
C ARG A 126 2.11 5.38 -12.10
N ILE A 127 3.00 5.58 -11.13
CA ILE A 127 4.40 5.23 -11.30
C ILE A 127 4.61 3.88 -10.67
N ILE A 128 5.10 2.93 -11.46
CA ILE A 128 5.51 1.62 -10.99
C ILE A 128 7.02 1.56 -11.10
N GLY A 129 7.68 1.22 -10.00
CA GLY A 129 9.11 0.97 -9.95
C GLY A 129 9.43 -0.47 -9.58
N GLU A 130 10.70 -0.69 -9.31
CA GLU A 130 11.24 -1.92 -8.76
C GLU A 130 12.26 -1.57 -7.67
N TYR A 131 12.24 -2.29 -6.55
CA TYR A 131 13.29 -2.14 -5.54
C TYR A 131 14.61 -2.71 -6.06
N LEU A 132 15.71 -2.02 -5.77
CA LEU A 132 17.05 -2.54 -5.96
C LEU A 132 17.44 -3.33 -4.71
N GLU A 133 17.72 -4.62 -4.89
CA GLU A 133 18.29 -5.47 -3.85
C GLU A 133 19.83 -5.43 -3.94
N ASP A 134 20.48 -4.99 -2.86
CA ASP A 134 21.94 -5.05 -2.70
C ASP A 134 22.29 -5.41 -1.26
N ASN A 135 23.15 -6.42 -1.07
CA ASN A 135 23.65 -6.86 0.25
C ASN A 135 22.58 -6.96 1.36
N HIS A 136 21.49 -7.70 1.12
CA HIS A 136 20.37 -7.89 2.06
C HIS A 136 19.52 -6.65 2.33
N THR A 137 19.68 -5.58 1.55
CA THR A 137 18.88 -4.37 1.65
C THR A 137 18.12 -4.12 0.36
N PHE A 138 16.83 -3.82 0.48
CA PHE A 138 15.99 -3.33 -0.60
C PHE A 138 15.96 -1.80 -0.56
N SER A 139 16.17 -1.15 -1.70
CA SER A 139 16.15 0.31 -1.79
C SER A 139 15.34 0.80 -2.99
N TYR A 140 14.58 1.87 -2.76
CA TYR A 140 13.81 2.59 -3.76
C TYR A 140 13.90 4.07 -3.46
N SER A 141 14.13 4.89 -4.49
CA SER A 141 14.07 6.34 -4.33
C SER A 141 13.58 7.05 -5.58
N ILE A 142 12.88 8.15 -5.36
CA ILE A 142 12.32 9.01 -6.40
C ILE A 142 12.37 10.46 -5.91
N ASN A 143 12.67 11.38 -6.82
CA ASN A 143 12.57 12.81 -6.56
C ASN A 143 11.37 13.37 -7.31
N ILE A 144 10.54 14.12 -6.60
CA ILE A 144 9.32 14.76 -7.10
C ILE A 144 9.51 16.27 -7.01
N ILE A 145 9.22 16.98 -8.09
CA ILE A 145 9.25 18.44 -8.13
C ILE A 145 7.86 18.98 -8.44
N PRO A 146 7.19 19.64 -7.48
CA PRO A 146 5.92 20.30 -7.75
C PRO A 146 6.05 21.43 -8.77
N ARG A 147 5.15 21.44 -9.74
CA ARG A 147 5.09 22.44 -10.83
C ARG A 147 3.85 23.33 -10.73
N LYS A 148 2.90 23.03 -9.84
CA LYS A 148 1.66 23.78 -9.64
C LYS A 148 1.33 23.92 -8.16
N LYS A 149 0.72 25.05 -7.82
CA LYS A 149 0.14 25.27 -6.49
C LYS A 149 -1.05 24.34 -6.23
N GLY A 150 -1.27 24.06 -4.96
CA GLY A 150 -2.45 23.36 -4.47
C GLY A 150 -2.16 22.47 -3.28
N VAL A 151 -3.15 21.68 -2.87
CA VAL A 151 -3.01 20.67 -1.82
C VAL A 151 -2.88 19.31 -2.48
N PHE A 152 -1.90 18.53 -2.07
CA PHE A 152 -1.56 17.26 -2.68
C PHE A 152 -1.55 16.12 -1.66
N PHE A 153 -1.82 14.92 -2.16
CA PHE A 153 -1.72 13.66 -1.43
C PHE A 153 -0.87 12.68 -2.25
N ILE A 154 0.03 12.00 -1.57
CA ILE A 154 0.85 10.92 -2.09
C ILE A 154 0.45 9.66 -1.33
N SER A 155 0.21 8.57 -2.07
CA SER A 155 0.10 7.24 -1.47
C SER A 155 1.17 6.31 -2.05
N PHE A 156 1.79 5.53 -1.17
CA PHE A 156 2.69 4.45 -1.51
C PHE A 156 1.95 3.13 -1.38
N LEU A 157 1.86 2.43 -2.49
CA LEU A 157 1.40 1.05 -2.55
C LEU A 157 2.59 0.21 -2.98
N SER A 158 2.54 -1.08 -2.72
CA SER A 158 3.46 -2.01 -3.36
C SER A 158 2.68 -3.26 -3.66
N PHE A 159 3.03 -3.84 -4.79
CA PHE A 159 2.50 -5.12 -5.20
C PHE A 159 3.66 -6.09 -5.36
N VAL A 160 3.35 -7.37 -5.27
CA VAL A 160 4.30 -8.43 -5.53
C VAL A 160 4.04 -8.92 -6.95
N ASN A 161 4.86 -8.42 -7.88
CA ASN A 161 4.85 -8.67 -9.32
C ASN A 161 3.47 -8.93 -10.00
N PHE A 162 3.01 -7.97 -10.81
CA PHE A 162 1.84 -8.14 -11.69
C PHE A 162 2.05 -9.10 -12.87
N THR A 163 3.21 -9.75 -13.01
CA THR A 163 3.45 -10.69 -14.08
C THR A 163 2.96 -12.08 -13.68
N PRO A 164 2.11 -12.74 -14.49
CA PRO A 164 1.70 -14.10 -14.22
C PRO A 164 2.91 -15.03 -14.01
N PRO A 165 2.85 -15.92 -13.00
CA PRO A 165 1.70 -16.12 -12.12
C PRO A 165 1.72 -15.17 -10.91
N TYR A 166 0.75 -14.24 -10.88
CA TYR A 166 0.58 -13.19 -9.88
C TYR A 166 0.74 -13.71 -8.45
N ASN A 167 1.45 -12.98 -7.59
CA ASN A 167 1.52 -13.25 -6.16
C ASN A 167 1.91 -14.71 -5.81
N LEU A 168 2.66 -15.41 -6.67
CA LEU A 168 3.20 -16.75 -6.36
C LEU A 168 4.61 -16.72 -5.77
N GLN A 169 5.19 -15.55 -5.52
CA GLN A 169 6.50 -15.46 -4.87
C GLN A 169 6.43 -16.08 -3.46
N ASP A 170 7.23 -17.10 -3.24
CA ASP A 170 7.24 -17.88 -2.00
C ASP A 170 8.31 -17.36 -1.05
N PHE A 171 8.08 -17.49 0.25
CA PHE A 171 9.02 -17.10 1.29
C PHE A 171 8.81 -17.97 2.53
N PRO A 172 9.84 -18.16 3.38
CA PRO A 172 9.72 -18.96 4.59
C PRO A 172 8.60 -18.46 5.51
N GLY A 173 7.66 -19.34 5.86
CA GLY A 173 6.52 -19.00 6.72
C GLY A 173 5.30 -18.42 5.98
N ARG A 174 5.34 -18.37 4.64
CA ARG A 174 4.18 -18.02 3.82
C ARG A 174 3.02 -18.98 4.06
N CYS A 175 1.81 -18.44 4.06
CA CYS A 175 0.59 -19.25 4.12
C CYS A 175 0.06 -19.68 2.76
N ASP A 176 -0.43 -20.92 2.73
CA ASP A 176 -0.84 -21.64 1.52
C ASP A 176 -1.68 -20.77 0.58
N ARG A 177 -1.06 -20.41 -0.55
CA ARG A 177 -1.66 -19.68 -1.70
C ARG A 177 -2.48 -18.45 -1.31
N SER A 178 -2.17 -17.85 -0.17
CA SER A 178 -2.84 -16.63 0.29
C SER A 178 -2.12 -15.42 -0.30
N PHE A 179 -2.91 -14.40 -0.60
CA PHE A 179 -2.39 -13.07 -0.85
C PHE A 179 -1.84 -12.50 0.45
N TYR A 180 -0.86 -11.62 0.32
CA TYR A 180 -0.40 -10.77 1.39
C TYR A 180 -0.38 -9.35 0.86
N ASP A 181 -0.69 -8.42 1.75
CA ASP A 181 -0.77 -7.00 1.47
C ASP A 181 0.47 -6.30 2.05
N ILE A 182 0.84 -5.19 1.40
CA ILE A 182 2.00 -4.40 1.80
C ILE A 182 1.51 -3.06 2.28
N HIS A 183 1.80 -2.76 3.53
CA HIS A 183 1.55 -1.48 4.16
C HIS A 183 2.83 -0.66 4.17
N PHE A 184 2.66 0.66 4.17
CA PHE A 184 3.78 1.59 4.23
C PHE A 184 3.71 2.46 5.48
N LYS A 185 4.82 2.59 6.19
CA LYS A 185 4.96 3.50 7.32
C LYS A 185 5.75 4.73 6.91
N THR A 186 5.05 5.80 6.54
CA THR A 186 5.67 7.06 6.12
C THR A 186 6.20 7.86 7.29
N ASN A 187 7.46 8.31 7.21
CA ASN A 187 8.14 9.14 8.21
C ASN A 187 8.04 8.57 9.63
N GLY A 188 8.04 7.25 9.78
CA GLY A 188 7.88 6.62 11.10
C GLY A 188 6.47 6.79 11.72
N GLY A 189 5.48 7.23 10.95
CA GLY A 189 4.11 7.46 11.38
C GLY A 189 3.83 8.88 11.89
N THR A 190 4.77 9.82 11.71
CA THR A 190 4.61 11.23 12.11
C THR A 190 4.72 12.16 10.90
N ASP A 191 4.31 13.42 11.06
CA ASP A 191 4.57 14.48 10.08
C ASP A 191 4.03 14.20 8.66
N ASN A 192 2.93 13.44 8.56
CA ASN A 192 2.29 13.08 7.29
C ASN A 192 1.15 14.02 6.88
N HIS A 193 0.82 15.00 7.72
CA HIS A 193 -0.17 16.07 7.47
C HIS A 193 -1.56 15.61 6.99
N TYR A 194 -2.03 14.45 7.47
CA TYR A 194 -3.36 13.89 7.13
C TYR A 194 -4.51 14.89 7.19
N HIS A 195 -4.47 15.86 8.11
CA HIS A 195 -5.50 16.87 8.27
C HIS A 195 -5.78 17.67 6.98
N LEU A 196 -4.81 17.79 6.07
CA LEU A 196 -4.98 18.44 4.77
C LEU A 196 -5.99 17.71 3.85
N MET A 197 -6.26 16.42 4.09
CA MET A 197 -7.32 15.68 3.38
C MET A 197 -8.70 16.30 3.58
N LEU A 198 -8.91 16.95 4.73
CA LEU A 198 -10.17 17.62 5.09
C LEU A 198 -10.41 18.91 4.30
N GLU A 199 -9.36 19.45 3.67
CA GLU A 199 -9.46 20.66 2.82
C GLU A 199 -10.00 20.35 1.42
N SER A 200 -10.08 19.06 1.06
CA SER A 200 -10.63 18.67 -0.23
C SER A 200 -12.11 19.06 -0.36
N PRO A 201 -12.50 19.76 -1.44
CA PRO A 201 -13.89 20.02 -1.76
C PRO A 201 -14.63 18.77 -2.25
N ASP A 202 -13.94 17.67 -2.61
CA ASP A 202 -14.56 16.37 -2.88
C ASP A 202 -14.89 15.65 -1.55
N PRO A 203 -16.19 15.33 -1.28
CA PRO A 203 -16.61 14.60 -0.09
C PRO A 203 -16.00 13.20 0.05
N TYR A 204 -15.49 12.59 -1.02
CA TYR A 204 -14.76 11.33 -0.95
C TYR A 204 -13.55 11.46 -0.01
N TRP A 205 -12.64 12.39 -0.31
CA TRP A 205 -11.42 12.60 0.46
C TRP A 205 -11.69 13.12 1.88
N ASN A 206 -12.68 14.00 2.03
CA ASN A 206 -13.06 14.51 3.34
C ASN A 206 -13.65 13.40 4.24
N ARG A 207 -14.42 12.45 3.68
CA ARG A 207 -14.95 11.30 4.43
C ARG A 207 -13.90 10.24 4.75
N THR A 208 -12.93 10.03 3.87
CA THR A 208 -11.75 9.20 4.13
C THR A 208 -10.81 9.84 5.15
N GLY A 209 -10.84 11.18 5.24
CA GLY A 209 -10.19 12.04 6.25
C GLY A 209 -10.74 11.92 7.68
N VAL A 210 -11.78 11.12 7.90
CA VAL A 210 -12.39 10.92 9.23
C VAL A 210 -12.37 9.43 9.59
N GLY A 211 -11.16 8.91 9.85
CA GLY A 211 -10.84 7.86 10.82
C GLY A 211 -11.66 6.56 10.96
N ASN A 212 -12.65 6.23 10.12
CA ASN A 212 -13.44 4.99 10.26
C ASN A 212 -14.33 4.61 9.06
N ASN A 213 -14.11 5.18 7.86
CA ASN A 213 -14.97 4.83 6.72
C ASN A 213 -14.45 3.63 5.91
N ILE A 214 -15.33 2.65 5.75
CA ILE A 214 -15.11 1.23 5.42
C ILE A 214 -14.85 1.02 3.92
N TYR A 215 -14.55 2.08 3.17
CA TYR A 215 -14.50 2.07 1.69
C TYR A 215 -13.22 2.66 1.09
N SER A 216 -12.22 2.99 1.90
CA SER A 216 -10.99 3.62 1.45
C SER A 216 -9.85 3.16 2.35
N PHE A 217 -8.78 2.63 1.76
CA PHE A 217 -7.60 2.20 2.48
C PHE A 217 -7.19 3.24 3.55
N PRO A 218 -6.96 2.84 4.81
CA PRO A 218 -6.53 3.73 5.87
C PRO A 218 -5.30 4.50 5.44
N PHE A 219 -5.27 5.82 5.65
CA PHE A 219 -4.19 6.63 5.10
C PHE A 219 -2.82 6.18 5.60
N ASP A 220 -2.75 5.68 6.84
CA ASP A 220 -1.52 5.14 7.42
C ASP A 220 -1.11 3.77 6.83
N GLU A 221 -2.04 3.00 6.25
CA GLU A 221 -1.72 1.72 5.62
C GLU A 221 -1.11 1.91 4.22
N VAL A 222 -1.52 2.96 3.49
CA VAL A 222 -1.00 3.28 2.15
C VAL A 222 0.19 4.25 2.19
N GLY A 223 0.83 4.42 3.35
CA GLY A 223 1.93 5.36 3.51
C GLY A 223 1.54 6.80 3.12
N GLY A 224 0.35 7.24 3.49
CA GLY A 224 -0.15 8.54 3.08
C GLY A 224 0.78 9.69 3.48
N TYR A 225 0.89 10.68 2.59
CA TYR A 225 1.55 11.96 2.87
C TYR A 225 0.82 13.10 2.17
N CYS A 226 0.48 14.14 2.92
CA CYS A 226 -0.09 15.36 2.37
C CYS A 226 0.85 16.56 2.52
N PHE A 227 0.71 17.50 1.59
CA PHE A 227 1.42 18.77 1.63
C PHE A 227 0.71 19.81 0.76
N ARG A 228 1.03 21.09 1.00
CA ARG A 228 0.62 22.24 0.21
C ARG A 228 1.80 22.74 -0.62
N VAL A 229 1.49 23.22 -1.82
CA VAL A 229 2.45 23.91 -2.69
C VAL A 229 2.00 25.35 -2.88
N GLU A 230 2.90 26.28 -2.57
CA GLU A 230 2.71 27.72 -2.70
C GLU A 230 3.60 28.38 -3.75
#